data_AF-A0A7Y2CTN1-F1
#
_entry.id   AF-A0A7Y2CTN1-F1
#
_cell.length_a   1.000
_cell.length_b   1.000
_cell.length_c   1.000
_cell.angle_alpha   90.00
_cell.angle_beta   90.00
_cell.angle_gamma   90.00
#
_symmetry.space_group_name_H-M   'P 1'
#
loop_
_entity.id
_entity.type
_entity.pdbx_description
1 polymer ?
#
loop_
_entity_poly.entity_id
_entity_poly.type
_entity_poly.pdbx_seq_one_letter_code
_entity_poly.pdbx_strand_id
1 'polypeptide(L)'
;MANLDAQVRESQEQVAEAQNKIAELTSRIETARAKLKTGDDAMIDIENATLEDVHAHTEVMNANIAELIMGLDDVTAGFSRDFDEMRNKTGWESFVGIFSRARSDSMRQERVRSASIDDKLQDLIAKSDTIVTLLEGQLAMLEEQKVKVEGNLTETLDERELTVSELETIRADIQGMDPEIIKLENAIANETDAAKRTKLETELAAANTRYNALVQEEQVKLA
;
A
#
# COMPACT_ATOMS: atom_id res chain seq x y z
N MET A 1 21.01 25.04 10.89
CA MET A 1 21.03 24.75 9.43
C MET A 1 21.58 23.35 9.14
N ALA A 2 22.71 22.93 9.73
CA ALA A 2 23.27 21.57 9.52
C ALA A 2 22.36 20.38 9.86
N ASN A 3 21.33 20.56 10.72
CA ASN A 3 20.43 19.47 11.10
C ASN A 3 19.38 19.15 10.01
N LEU A 4 18.82 20.19 9.36
CA LEU A 4 17.78 20.01 8.35
C LEU A 4 18.33 19.41 7.06
N ASP A 5 19.55 19.76 6.66
CA ASP A 5 20.23 19.12 5.51
C ASP A 5 20.44 17.62 5.72
N ALA A 6 20.86 17.24 6.93
CA ALA A 6 21.04 15.83 7.29
C ALA A 6 19.70 15.09 7.27
N GLN A 7 18.65 15.68 7.85
CA GLN A 7 17.30 15.11 7.87
C GLN A 7 16.68 14.97 6.47
N VAL A 8 16.83 15.97 5.59
CA VAL A 8 16.34 15.89 4.21
C VAL A 8 17.05 14.78 3.44
N ARG A 9 18.37 14.65 3.60
CA ARG A 9 19.14 13.61 2.94
C ARG A 9 18.79 12.20 3.46
N GLU A 10 18.66 12.05 4.76
CA GLU A 10 18.23 10.79 5.38
C GLU A 10 16.83 10.39 4.90
N SER A 11 15.90 11.34 4.83
CA SER A 11 14.55 11.10 4.29
C SER A 11 14.59 10.70 2.82
N GLN A 12 15.43 11.33 2.00
CA GLN A 12 15.62 10.92 0.60
C GLN A 12 16.15 9.48 0.47
N GLU A 13 17.14 9.11 1.29
CA GLU A 13 17.71 7.76 1.31
C GLU A 13 16.66 6.73 1.73
N GLN A 14 15.88 7.02 2.77
CA GLN A 14 14.80 6.15 3.24
C GLN A 14 13.67 6.01 2.22
N VAL A 15 13.30 7.10 1.52
CA VAL A 15 12.28 7.06 0.47
C VAL A 15 12.76 6.23 -0.72
N ALA A 16 14.03 6.35 -1.10
CA ALA A 16 14.61 5.52 -2.16
C ALA A 16 14.65 4.03 -1.77
N GLU A 17 15.00 3.72 -0.51
CA GLU A 17 14.97 2.35 0.00
C GLU A 17 13.54 1.79 0.04
N ALA A 18 12.57 2.61 0.46
CA ALA A 18 11.16 2.26 0.47
C ALA A 18 10.65 1.96 -0.95
N GLN A 19 10.97 2.81 -1.92
CA GLN A 19 10.61 2.60 -3.32
C GLN A 19 11.15 1.28 -3.86
N ASN A 20 12.40 0.94 -3.54
CA ASN A 20 13.00 -0.33 -3.96
C ASN A 20 12.30 -1.54 -3.32
N LYS A 21 12.04 -1.50 -2.01
CA LYS A 21 11.32 -2.56 -1.29
C LYS A 21 9.89 -2.74 -1.80
N ILE A 22 9.19 -1.63 -2.04
CA ILE A 22 7.85 -1.63 -2.61
C ILE A 22 7.84 -2.24 -4.01
N ALA A 23 8.79 -1.86 -4.87
CA ALA A 23 8.90 -2.41 -6.22
C ALA A 23 9.20 -3.92 -6.17
N GLU A 24 10.07 -4.35 -5.25
CA GLU A 24 10.37 -5.76 -5.04
C GLU A 24 9.15 -6.54 -4.53
N LEU A 25 8.45 -6.02 -3.53
CA LEU A 25 7.22 -6.64 -3.01
C LEU A 25 6.14 -6.73 -4.08
N THR A 26 5.94 -5.65 -4.86
CA THR A 26 4.96 -5.62 -5.96
C THR A 26 5.32 -6.68 -7.01
N SER A 27 6.60 -6.77 -7.40
CA SER A 27 7.08 -7.79 -8.34
C SER A 27 6.92 -9.22 -7.81
N ARG A 28 7.18 -9.44 -6.52
CA ARG A 28 6.94 -10.74 -5.87
C ARG A 28 5.46 -11.09 -5.85
N ILE A 29 4.57 -10.13 -5.57
CA ILE A 29 3.11 -10.32 -5.61
C ILE A 29 2.63 -10.62 -7.03
N GLU A 30 3.10 -9.88 -8.04
CA GLU A 30 2.76 -10.14 -9.44
C GLU A 30 3.25 -11.53 -9.89
N THR A 31 4.47 -11.92 -9.50
CA THR A 31 5.03 -13.24 -9.78
C THR A 31 4.25 -14.35 -9.08
N ALA A 32 3.90 -14.14 -7.80
CA ALA A 32 3.05 -15.05 -7.02
C ALA A 32 1.68 -15.21 -7.69
N ARG A 33 1.06 -14.11 -8.10
CA ARG A 33 -0.25 -14.09 -8.77
C ARG A 33 -0.22 -14.78 -10.13
N ALA A 34 0.84 -14.56 -10.91
CA ALA A 34 1.05 -15.29 -12.16
C ALA A 34 1.21 -16.80 -11.92
N LYS A 35 1.89 -17.20 -10.84
CA LYS A 35 2.05 -18.61 -10.46
C LYS A 35 0.74 -19.26 -9.96
N LEU A 36 -0.07 -18.52 -9.21
CA LEU A 36 -1.41 -18.95 -8.79
C LEU A 36 -2.31 -19.19 -10.01
N LYS A 37 -2.30 -18.29 -11.00
CA LYS A 37 -3.02 -18.50 -12.27
C LYS A 37 -2.54 -19.71 -13.08
N THR A 38 -1.29 -20.14 -12.88
CA THR A 38 -0.76 -21.36 -13.52
C THR A 38 -0.98 -22.64 -12.71
N GLY A 39 -1.65 -22.55 -11.55
CA GLY A 39 -2.00 -23.72 -10.73
C GLY A 39 -0.83 -24.35 -9.96
N ASP A 40 0.25 -23.60 -9.73
CA ASP A 40 1.40 -24.07 -8.95
C ASP A 40 1.14 -23.75 -7.47
N ASP A 41 0.75 -24.78 -6.71
CA ASP A 41 0.28 -24.76 -5.33
C ASP A 41 1.44 -24.50 -4.34
N ALA A 42 2.07 -23.33 -4.46
CA ALA A 42 2.93 -22.82 -3.40
C ALA A 42 2.03 -22.21 -2.33
N MET A 43 2.01 -22.77 -1.12
CA MET A 43 1.47 -22.10 0.07
C MET A 43 2.23 -20.77 0.24
N ILE A 44 1.63 -19.69 -0.21
CA ILE A 44 2.25 -18.37 -0.22
C ILE A 44 1.84 -17.64 1.07
N ASP A 45 2.72 -17.68 2.06
CA ASP A 45 2.68 -16.93 3.33
C ASP A 45 2.92 -15.40 3.13
N ILE A 46 2.47 -14.83 1.99
CA ILE A 46 2.71 -13.43 1.60
C ILE A 46 1.67 -12.49 2.20
N GLU A 47 0.44 -12.94 2.48
CA GLU A 47 -0.63 -12.02 2.90
C GLU A 47 -0.41 -11.38 4.28
N ASN A 48 0.08 -12.13 5.28
CA ASN A 48 0.18 -11.59 6.65
C ASN A 48 1.49 -10.82 6.92
N ALA A 49 2.61 -11.19 6.30
CA ALA A 49 3.87 -10.46 6.52
C ALA A 49 3.93 -9.14 5.74
N THR A 50 3.32 -9.07 4.55
CA THR A 50 3.51 -7.90 3.67
C THR A 50 2.62 -6.70 4.01
N LEU A 51 1.42 -6.92 4.54
CA LEU A 51 0.48 -5.84 4.82
C LEU A 51 0.86 -5.06 6.10
N GLU A 52 1.33 -5.77 7.12
CA GLU A 52 1.81 -5.19 8.37
C GLU A 52 3.13 -4.42 8.15
N ASP A 53 4.05 -4.96 7.34
CA ASP A 53 5.30 -4.30 6.97
C ASP A 53 5.06 -3.02 6.14
N VAL A 54 4.09 -3.03 5.20
CA VAL A 54 3.74 -1.84 4.40
C VAL A 54 3.10 -0.76 5.27
N HIS A 55 2.22 -1.13 6.21
CA HIS A 55 1.61 -0.19 7.15
C HIS A 55 2.64 0.44 8.09
N ALA A 56 3.47 -0.38 8.74
CA ALA A 56 4.54 0.10 9.61
C ALA A 56 5.49 1.05 8.87
N HIS A 57 5.81 0.75 7.61
CA HIS A 57 6.68 1.59 6.80
C HIS A 57 6.03 2.90 6.35
N THR A 58 4.72 2.90 6.10
CA THR A 58 3.95 4.12 5.78
C THR A 58 3.88 5.05 6.98
N GLU A 59 3.74 4.51 8.19
CA GLU A 59 3.76 5.30 9.44
C GLU A 59 5.11 5.96 9.68
N VAL A 60 6.22 5.24 9.48
CA VAL A 60 7.58 5.81 9.59
C VAL A 60 7.78 6.94 8.57
N MET A 61 7.30 6.76 7.33
CA MET A 61 7.41 7.79 6.30
C MET A 61 6.61 9.06 6.64
N ASN A 62 5.37 8.90 7.10
CA ASN A 62 4.53 10.02 7.55
C ASN A 62 5.12 10.75 8.76
N ALA A 63 5.72 10.02 9.70
CA ALA A 63 6.40 10.60 10.85
C ALA A 63 7.61 11.46 10.43
N ASN A 64 8.42 10.97 9.49
CA ASN A 64 9.61 11.68 9.01
C ASN A 64 9.23 12.95 8.22
N ILE A 65 8.14 12.91 7.43
CA ILE A 65 7.61 14.09 6.73
C ILE A 65 7.11 15.13 7.73
N ALA A 66 6.39 14.70 8.77
CA ALA A 66 5.95 15.62 9.83
C ALA A 66 7.14 16.28 10.52
N GLU A 67 8.22 15.54 10.80
CA GLU A 67 9.45 16.09 11.37
C GLU A 67 10.15 17.09 10.43
N LEU A 68 10.18 16.82 9.13
CA LEU A 68 10.72 17.77 8.14
C LEU A 68 9.89 19.05 8.04
N ILE A 69 8.57 18.95 8.04
CA ILE A 69 7.66 20.11 8.01
C ILE A 69 7.79 20.93 9.28
N MET A 70 7.81 20.29 10.47
CA MET A 70 8.02 20.98 11.75
C MET A 70 9.43 21.61 11.82
N GLY A 71 10.46 20.91 11.34
CA GLY A 71 11.83 21.43 11.30
C GLY A 71 11.96 22.63 10.35
N LEU A 72 11.24 22.63 9.22
CA LEU A 72 11.18 23.77 8.32
C LEU A 72 10.45 24.96 8.97
N ASP A 73 9.37 24.73 9.70
CA ASP A 73 8.66 25.77 10.45
C ASP A 73 9.55 26.38 11.55
N ASP A 74 10.30 25.56 12.28
CA ASP A 74 11.27 26.02 13.28
C ASP A 74 12.39 26.88 12.67
N VAL A 75 12.90 26.49 11.49
CA VAL A 75 13.89 27.28 10.75
C VAL A 75 13.28 28.58 10.24
N THR A 76 12.01 28.57 9.80
CA THR A 76 11.28 29.75 9.33
C THR A 76 10.99 30.72 10.49
N ALA A 77 10.60 30.21 11.66
CA ALA A 77 10.39 30.97 12.87
C ALA A 77 11.72 31.51 13.45
N GLY A 78 12.82 30.75 13.32
CA GLY A 78 14.17 31.21 13.63
C GLY A 78 14.62 32.33 12.69
N PHE A 79 14.39 32.18 11.38
CA PHE A 79 14.68 33.20 10.38
C PHE A 79 13.87 34.48 10.61
N SER A 80 12.59 34.37 10.96
CA SER A 80 11.73 35.51 11.27
C SER A 80 12.25 36.30 12.48
N ARG A 81 12.73 35.60 13.52
CA ARG A 81 13.38 36.22 14.68
C ARG A 81 14.69 36.90 14.32
N ASP A 82 15.57 36.22 13.57
CA ASP A 82 16.82 36.80 13.05
C ASP A 82 16.55 38.07 12.21
N PHE A 83 15.50 38.04 11.39
CA PHE A 83 15.09 39.15 10.53
C PHE A 83 14.54 40.33 11.35
N ASP A 84 13.72 40.08 12.36
CA ASP A 84 13.23 41.11 13.28
C ASP A 84 14.35 41.74 14.11
N GLU A 85 15.34 40.96 14.54
CA GLU A 85 16.55 41.47 15.19
C GLU A 85 17.39 42.33 14.24
N MET A 86 17.44 41.99 12.95
CA MET A 86 18.14 42.78 11.93
C MET A 86 17.40 44.08 11.58
N ARG A 87 16.07 44.07 11.58
CA ARG A 87 15.22 45.23 11.34
C ARG A 87 15.33 46.26 12.45
N ASN A 88 15.47 45.81 13.70
CA ASN A 88 15.58 46.67 14.86
C ASN A 88 17.02 47.13 15.12
N LYS A 89 17.17 48.27 15.80
CA LYS A 89 18.50 48.76 16.21
C LYS A 89 19.00 47.91 17.36
N THR A 90 20.25 47.48 17.30
CA THR A 90 20.87 46.81 18.47
C THR A 90 20.97 47.79 19.63
N GLY A 91 21.15 47.28 20.85
CA GLY A 91 21.36 48.13 22.03
C GLY A 91 22.51 49.13 21.84
N TRP A 92 23.57 48.70 21.14
CA TRP A 92 24.72 49.55 20.80
C TRP A 92 24.40 50.58 19.71
N GLU A 93 23.67 50.21 18.66
CA GLU A 93 23.25 51.15 17.62
C GLU A 93 22.22 52.16 18.11
N SER A 94 21.36 51.76 19.05
CA SER A 94 20.41 52.66 19.71
C SER A 94 21.15 53.66 20.58
N PHE A 95 22.17 53.22 21.32
CA PHE A 95 23.05 54.08 22.10
C PHE A 95 23.81 55.08 21.21
N VAL A 96 24.42 54.63 20.12
CA VAL A 96 25.06 55.51 19.13
C VAL A 96 24.03 56.43 18.46
N GLY A 97 22.79 55.99 18.28
CA GLY A 97 21.70 56.76 17.68
C GLY A 97 21.23 57.95 18.52
N ILE A 98 21.45 57.93 19.84
CA ILE A 98 21.23 59.09 20.72
C ILE A 98 22.21 60.22 20.39
N PHE A 99 23.44 59.88 19.99
CA PHE A 99 24.50 60.84 19.68
C PHE A 99 24.63 61.17 18.19
N SER A 100 24.39 60.20 17.31
CA SER A 100 24.48 60.35 15.86
C SER A 100 23.54 59.40 15.14
N ARG A 101 22.45 59.94 14.60
CA ARG A 101 21.47 59.18 13.80
C ARG A 101 22.09 58.61 12.53
N ALA A 102 22.85 59.42 11.80
CA ALA A 102 23.50 59.00 10.56
C ALA A 102 24.49 57.84 10.77
N ARG A 103 25.27 57.85 11.87
CA ARG A 103 26.21 56.78 12.18
C ARG A 103 25.50 55.49 12.61
N SER A 104 24.45 55.62 13.42
CA SER A 104 23.58 54.49 13.82
C SER A 104 22.92 53.82 12.62
N ASP A 105 22.43 54.61 11.66
CA ASP A 105 21.76 54.09 10.46
C ASP A 105 22.77 53.45 9.49
N SER A 106 24.00 53.99 9.37
CA SER A 106 25.09 53.39 8.60
C SER A 106 25.52 52.03 9.17
N MET A 107 25.66 51.92 10.50
CA MET A 107 26.03 50.66 11.16
C MET A 107 24.96 49.58 10.95
N ARG A 108 23.68 49.97 11.01
CA ARG A 108 22.57 49.04 10.70
C ARG A 108 22.62 48.58 9.24
N GLN A 109 22.87 49.50 8.30
CA GLN A 109 22.97 49.17 6.88
C GLN A 109 24.15 48.23 6.60
N GLU A 110 25.31 48.45 7.22
CA GLU A 110 26.46 47.55 7.10
C GLU A 110 26.15 46.16 7.66
N ARG A 111 25.50 46.06 8.82
CA ARG A 111 25.09 44.77 9.39
C ARG A 111 24.10 44.04 8.48
N VAL A 112 23.04 44.71 8.07
CA VAL A 112 22.01 44.13 7.17
C VAL A 112 22.62 43.70 5.84
N ARG A 113 23.59 44.45 5.31
CA ARG A 113 24.29 44.11 4.06
C ARG A 113 25.33 43.00 4.23
N SER A 114 25.95 42.89 5.40
CA SER A 114 26.88 41.80 5.74
C SER A 114 26.17 40.49 6.10
N ALA A 115 24.91 40.59 6.48
CA ALA A 115 24.04 39.45 6.68
C ALA A 115 23.52 38.98 5.33
N SER A 116 23.88 37.76 4.92
CA SER A 116 23.44 37.12 3.69
C SER A 116 21.97 36.65 3.78
N ILE A 117 21.05 37.60 3.92
CA ILE A 117 19.61 37.33 4.02
C ILE A 117 19.11 36.64 2.75
N ASP A 118 19.58 37.07 1.59
CA ASP A 118 19.20 36.50 0.30
C ASP A 118 19.65 35.04 0.17
N ASP A 119 20.88 34.72 0.60
CA ASP A 119 21.39 33.34 0.55
C ASP A 119 20.59 32.41 1.49
N LYS A 120 20.22 32.90 2.69
CA LYS A 120 19.39 32.12 3.64
C LYS A 120 17.96 31.90 3.12
N LEU A 121 17.37 32.90 2.47
CA LEU A 121 16.04 32.75 1.86
C LEU A 121 16.07 31.80 0.67
N GLN A 122 17.08 31.90 -0.18
CA GLN A 122 17.26 30.99 -1.31
C GLN A 122 17.48 29.55 -0.85
N ASP A 123 18.24 29.33 0.23
CA ASP A 123 18.43 28.01 0.83
C ASP A 123 17.11 27.43 1.38
N LEU A 124 16.29 28.25 2.06
CA LEU A 124 14.99 27.83 2.57
C LEU A 124 14.02 27.46 1.44
N ILE A 125 13.98 28.26 0.37
CA ILE A 125 13.15 28.00 -0.81
C ILE A 125 13.63 26.70 -1.49
N ALA A 126 14.93 26.52 -1.69
CA ALA A 126 15.48 25.32 -2.29
C ALA A 126 15.15 24.04 -1.49
N LYS A 127 15.18 24.11 -0.16
CA LYS A 127 14.77 23.00 0.72
C LYS A 127 13.26 22.73 0.63
N SER A 128 12.44 23.79 0.63
CA SER A 128 11.00 23.68 0.43
C SER A 128 10.66 23.02 -0.91
N ASP A 129 11.32 23.41 -1.99
CA ASP A 129 11.14 22.83 -3.33
C ASP A 129 11.59 21.36 -3.40
N THR A 130 12.61 21.00 -2.61
CA THR A 130 13.06 19.61 -2.49
C THR A 130 12.01 18.74 -1.77
N ILE A 131 11.43 19.23 -0.67
CA ILE A 131 10.36 18.55 0.07
C ILE A 131 9.11 18.43 -0.79
N VAL A 132 8.70 19.56 -1.39
CA VAL A 132 8.09 19.69 -2.74
C VAL A 132 8.00 18.41 -3.56
N THR A 133 9.10 18.22 -4.28
CA THR A 133 9.35 17.16 -5.24
C THR A 133 9.27 15.77 -4.60
N LEU A 134 9.72 15.62 -3.36
CA LEU A 134 9.67 14.34 -2.64
C LEU A 134 8.22 13.92 -2.33
N LEU A 135 7.37 14.86 -1.90
CA LEU A 135 5.94 14.61 -1.67
C LEU A 135 5.19 14.29 -2.96
N GLU A 136 5.48 15.01 -4.04
CA GLU A 136 4.89 14.72 -5.36
C GLU A 136 5.30 13.33 -5.86
N GLY A 137 6.56 12.95 -5.70
CA GLY A 137 7.05 11.61 -6.07
C GLY A 137 6.41 10.49 -5.26
N GLN A 138 6.18 10.70 -3.96
CA GLN A 138 5.47 9.75 -3.11
C GLN A 138 3.99 9.64 -3.49
N LEU A 139 3.32 10.76 -3.76
CA LEU A 139 1.93 10.76 -4.20
C LEU A 139 1.76 9.98 -5.51
N ALA A 140 2.62 10.22 -6.49
CA ALA A 140 2.58 9.50 -7.77
C ALA A 140 2.75 7.98 -7.59
N MET A 141 3.65 7.56 -6.69
CA MET A 141 3.85 6.14 -6.37
C MET A 141 2.63 5.53 -5.68
N LEU A 142 2.02 6.23 -4.71
CA LEU A 142 0.80 5.78 -4.04
C LEU A 142 -0.38 5.67 -5.01
N GLU A 143 -0.51 6.61 -5.96
CA GLU A 143 -1.52 6.55 -7.01
C GLU A 143 -1.33 5.34 -7.93
N GLU A 144 -0.08 5.04 -8.34
CA GLU A 144 0.22 3.85 -9.14
C GLU A 144 -0.13 2.56 -8.38
N GLN A 145 0.27 2.46 -7.11
CA GLN A 145 -0.04 1.30 -6.28
C GLN A 145 -1.54 1.13 -6.08
N LYS A 146 -2.27 2.22 -5.84
CA LYS A 146 -3.73 2.19 -5.71
C LYS A 146 -4.38 1.57 -6.95
N VAL A 147 -4.01 2.00 -8.15
CA VAL A 147 -4.55 1.46 -9.40
C VAL A 147 -4.26 -0.03 -9.54
N LYS A 148 -3.05 -0.48 -9.18
CA LYS A 148 -2.68 -1.91 -9.19
C LYS A 148 -3.52 -2.72 -8.21
N VAL A 149 -3.68 -2.24 -6.97
CA VAL A 149 -4.46 -2.92 -5.94
C VAL A 149 -5.94 -2.97 -6.31
N GLU A 150 -6.51 -1.89 -6.84
CA GLU A 150 -7.90 -1.86 -7.33
C GLU A 150 -8.12 -2.86 -8.46
N GLY A 151 -7.20 -2.95 -9.43
CA GLY A 151 -7.25 -3.94 -10.49
C GLY A 151 -7.14 -5.38 -9.97
N ASN A 152 -6.21 -5.62 -9.04
CA ASN A 152 -6.03 -6.94 -8.42
C ASN A 152 -7.26 -7.36 -7.62
N LEU A 153 -7.84 -6.47 -6.82
CA LEU A 153 -9.02 -6.73 -6.03
C LEU A 153 -10.22 -7.07 -6.92
N THR A 154 -10.42 -6.30 -7.99
CA THR A 154 -11.53 -6.55 -8.94
C THR A 154 -11.40 -7.94 -9.55
N GLU A 155 -10.23 -8.29 -10.08
CA GLU A 155 -10.05 -9.61 -10.70
C GLU A 155 -10.15 -10.76 -9.68
N THR A 156 -9.66 -10.59 -8.45
CA THR A 156 -9.85 -11.61 -7.39
C THR A 156 -11.31 -11.74 -6.96
N LEU A 157 -12.08 -10.65 -6.96
CA LEU A 157 -13.52 -10.71 -6.71
C LEU A 157 -14.24 -11.43 -7.86
N ASP A 158 -13.87 -11.17 -9.11
CA ASP A 158 -14.43 -11.85 -10.29
C ASP A 158 -14.12 -13.36 -10.26
N GLU A 159 -12.87 -13.74 -9.93
CA GLU A 159 -12.47 -15.15 -9.76
C GLU A 159 -13.26 -15.84 -8.63
N ARG A 160 -13.48 -15.15 -7.51
CA ARG A 160 -14.31 -15.64 -6.40
C ARG A 160 -15.78 -15.79 -6.80
N GLU A 161 -16.32 -14.82 -7.54
CA GLU A 161 -17.70 -14.87 -8.03
C GLU A 161 -17.90 -16.07 -8.96
N LEU A 162 -16.98 -16.29 -9.91
CA LEU A 162 -17.00 -17.45 -10.79
C LEU A 162 -16.93 -18.76 -9.99
N THR A 163 -15.98 -18.87 -9.06
CA THR A 163 -15.81 -20.06 -8.23
C THR A 163 -17.05 -20.35 -7.38
N VAL A 164 -17.67 -19.32 -6.80
CA VAL A 164 -18.92 -19.46 -6.04
C VAL A 164 -20.06 -19.91 -6.95
N SER A 165 -20.21 -19.34 -8.15
CA SER A 165 -21.23 -19.75 -9.11
C SER A 165 -21.08 -21.22 -9.55
N GLU A 166 -19.84 -21.65 -9.78
CA GLU A 166 -19.52 -23.04 -10.09
C GLU A 166 -19.83 -23.98 -8.91
N LEU A 167 -19.48 -23.59 -7.68
CA LEU A 167 -19.81 -24.33 -6.46
C LEU A 167 -21.31 -24.44 -6.23
N GLU A 168 -22.07 -23.38 -6.48
CA GLU A 168 -23.53 -23.40 -6.42
C GLU A 168 -24.13 -24.38 -7.43
N THR A 169 -23.57 -24.43 -8.64
CA THR A 169 -23.97 -25.37 -9.68
C THR A 169 -23.67 -26.82 -9.26
N ILE A 170 -22.46 -27.09 -8.76
CA ILE A 170 -22.07 -28.42 -8.28
C ILE A 170 -22.97 -28.86 -7.13
N ARG A 171 -23.26 -27.98 -6.17
CA ARG A 171 -24.18 -28.28 -5.06
C ARG A 171 -25.59 -28.58 -5.54
N ALA A 172 -26.08 -27.84 -6.53
CA ALA A 172 -27.40 -28.09 -7.12
C ALA A 172 -27.45 -29.45 -7.83
N ASP A 173 -26.40 -29.82 -8.56
CA ASP A 173 -26.28 -31.12 -9.22
C ASP A 173 -26.22 -32.27 -8.21
N ILE A 174 -25.42 -32.15 -7.14
CA ILE A 174 -25.35 -33.12 -6.03
C ILE A 174 -26.74 -33.31 -5.40
N GLN A 175 -27.41 -32.20 -5.04
CA GLN A 175 -28.77 -32.25 -4.47
C GLN A 175 -29.80 -32.82 -5.44
N GLY A 176 -29.64 -32.60 -6.75
CA GLY A 176 -30.50 -33.15 -7.79
C GLY A 176 -30.32 -34.67 -7.99
N MET A 177 -29.12 -35.19 -7.72
CA MET A 177 -28.82 -36.62 -7.81
C MET A 177 -29.35 -37.43 -6.63
N ASP A 178 -29.46 -36.83 -5.43
CA ASP A 178 -29.98 -37.51 -4.23
C ASP A 178 -31.35 -38.19 -4.47
N PRO A 179 -32.39 -37.51 -5.01
CA PRO A 179 -33.66 -38.16 -5.34
C PRO A 179 -33.56 -39.27 -6.40
N GLU A 180 -32.63 -39.17 -7.35
CA GLU A 180 -32.44 -40.19 -8.39
C GLU A 180 -31.82 -41.45 -7.82
N ILE A 181 -30.80 -41.29 -6.96
CA ILE A 181 -30.16 -42.39 -6.23
C ILE A 181 -31.20 -43.09 -5.34
N ILE A 182 -31.98 -42.34 -4.56
CA ILE A 182 -33.04 -42.91 -3.71
C ILE A 182 -34.10 -43.65 -4.54
N LYS A 183 -34.48 -43.14 -5.73
CA LYS A 183 -35.41 -43.83 -6.63
C LYS A 183 -34.83 -45.16 -7.14
N LEU A 184 -33.56 -45.16 -7.53
CA LEU A 184 -32.87 -46.37 -7.99
C LEU A 184 -32.75 -47.40 -6.87
N GLU A 185 -32.40 -46.99 -5.65
CA GLU A 185 -32.36 -47.87 -4.47
C GLU A 185 -33.73 -48.49 -4.16
N ASN A 186 -34.79 -47.68 -4.17
CA ASN A 186 -36.16 -48.17 -3.96
C ASN A 186 -36.63 -49.10 -5.09
N ALA A 187 -36.23 -48.84 -6.33
CA ALA A 187 -36.54 -49.70 -7.47
C ALA A 187 -35.82 -51.05 -7.35
N ILE A 188 -34.54 -51.06 -6.96
CA ILE A 188 -33.76 -52.28 -6.69
C ILE A 188 -34.38 -53.08 -5.55
N ALA A 189 -34.81 -52.41 -4.47
CA ALA A 189 -35.42 -53.06 -3.31
C ALA A 189 -36.75 -53.76 -3.64
N ASN A 190 -37.51 -53.22 -4.58
CA ASN A 190 -38.81 -53.77 -5.00
C ASN A 190 -38.73 -54.73 -6.20
N GLU A 191 -37.60 -54.81 -6.90
CA GLU A 191 -37.46 -55.63 -8.10
C GLU A 191 -37.12 -57.09 -7.77
N THR A 192 -37.92 -58.00 -8.29
CA THR A 192 -37.80 -59.46 -8.05
C THR A 192 -37.10 -60.21 -9.18
N ASP A 193 -37.03 -59.61 -10.38
CA ASP A 193 -36.34 -60.19 -11.53
C ASP A 193 -34.82 -59.93 -11.45
N ALA A 194 -34.04 -61.00 -11.41
CA ALA A 194 -32.58 -60.93 -11.31
C ALA A 194 -31.93 -60.15 -12.46
N ALA A 195 -32.44 -60.28 -13.69
CA ALA A 195 -31.86 -59.60 -14.85
C ALA A 195 -32.16 -58.10 -14.86
N LYS A 196 -33.35 -57.69 -14.38
CA LYS A 196 -33.70 -56.27 -14.23
C LYS A 196 -32.97 -55.62 -13.05
N ARG A 197 -32.84 -56.35 -11.95
CA ARG A 197 -32.09 -55.90 -10.78
C ARG A 197 -30.63 -55.60 -11.10
N THR A 198 -29.94 -56.47 -11.84
CA THR A 198 -28.55 -56.21 -12.25
C THR A 198 -28.41 -54.96 -13.12
N LYS A 199 -29.40 -54.65 -13.97
CA LYS A 199 -29.39 -53.40 -14.76
C LYS A 199 -29.52 -52.17 -13.86
N LEU A 200 -30.47 -52.19 -12.92
CA LEU A 200 -30.65 -51.10 -11.96
C LEU A 200 -29.44 -50.92 -11.04
N GLU A 201 -28.80 -52.01 -10.61
CA GLU A 201 -27.53 -51.95 -9.84
C GLU A 201 -26.39 -51.33 -10.67
N THR A 202 -26.37 -51.54 -11.98
CA THR A 202 -25.40 -50.90 -12.89
C THR A 202 -25.67 -49.40 -13.02
N GLU A 203 -26.93 -49.00 -13.15
CA GLU A 203 -27.35 -47.60 -13.20
C GLU A 203 -27.05 -46.87 -11.88
N LEU A 204 -27.29 -47.53 -10.74
CA LEU A 204 -26.94 -47.00 -9.41
C LEU A 204 -25.42 -46.83 -9.25
N ALA A 205 -24.62 -47.80 -9.71
CA ALA A 205 -23.17 -47.68 -9.66
C ALA A 205 -22.66 -46.51 -10.51
N ALA A 206 -23.26 -46.28 -11.69
CA ALA A 206 -22.93 -45.13 -12.53
C ALA A 206 -23.32 -43.80 -11.86
N ALA A 207 -24.51 -43.72 -11.26
CA ALA A 207 -24.97 -42.55 -10.52
C ALA A 207 -24.06 -42.24 -9.32
N ASN A 208 -23.71 -43.23 -8.50
CA ASN A 208 -22.78 -43.08 -7.38
C ASN A 208 -21.38 -42.65 -7.82
N THR A 209 -20.89 -43.17 -8.95
CA THR A 209 -19.59 -42.75 -9.50
C THR A 209 -19.60 -41.25 -9.84
N ARG A 210 -20.67 -40.78 -10.49
CA ARG A 210 -20.82 -39.37 -10.84
C ARG A 210 -21.02 -38.48 -9.60
N TYR A 211 -21.78 -38.94 -8.61
CA TYR A 211 -21.97 -38.23 -7.35
C TYR A 211 -20.64 -38.02 -6.62
N ASN A 212 -19.84 -39.08 -6.48
CA ASN A 212 -18.52 -39.00 -5.83
C ASN A 212 -17.56 -38.07 -6.59
N ALA A 213 -17.62 -38.05 -7.93
CA ALA A 213 -16.82 -37.14 -8.74
C ALA A 213 -17.20 -35.66 -8.48
N LEU A 214 -18.50 -35.35 -8.40
CA LEU A 214 -18.98 -33.99 -8.10
C LEU A 214 -18.63 -33.55 -6.68
N VAL A 215 -18.75 -34.45 -5.69
CA VAL A 215 -18.34 -34.17 -4.31
C VAL A 215 -16.83 -33.91 -4.22
N GLN A 216 -16.02 -34.68 -4.97
CA GLN A 216 -14.58 -34.44 -5.04
C GLN A 216 -14.29 -33.08 -5.71
N GLU A 217 -15.00 -32.72 -6.77
CA GLU A 217 -14.87 -31.43 -7.43
C GLU A 217 -15.26 -30.26 -6.50
N GLU A 218 -16.33 -30.41 -5.70
CA GLU A 218 -16.71 -29.44 -4.68
C GLU A 218 -15.58 -29.24 -3.65
N GLN A 219 -14.99 -30.33 -3.16
CA GLN A 219 -13.89 -30.26 -2.19
C GLN A 219 -12.64 -29.59 -2.76
N VAL A 220 -12.33 -29.83 -4.03
CA VAL A 220 -11.20 -29.18 -4.70
C VAL A 220 -11.43 -27.69 -4.90
N LYS A 221 -12.67 -27.25 -5.19
CA LYS A 221 -12.99 -25.82 -5.36
C LYS A 221 -13.16 -25.05 -4.04
N LEU A 222 -13.31 -25.75 -2.92
CA LEU A 222 -13.37 -25.16 -1.58
C LEU A 222 -11.99 -25.02 -0.91
N ALA A 223 -10.99 -25.79 -1.37
CA ALA A 223 -9.62 -25.75 -0.88
C ALA A 223 -8.85 -24.57 -1.50
#